data_AF-A0A4Y2QZH3-F1
#
_entry.id   AF-A0A4Y2QZH3-F1
#
_cell.length_a   1.000
_cell.length_b   1.000
_cell.length_c   1.000
_cell.angle_alpha   90.00
_cell.angle_beta   90.00
_cell.angle_gamma   90.00
#
_symmetry.space_group_name_H-M   'P 1'
#
loop_
_entity.id
_entity.type
_entity.pdbx_description
1 polymer ?
#
loop_
_entity_poly.entity_id
_entity_poly.type
_entity_poly.pdbx_seq_one_letter_code
_entity_poly.pdbx_strand_id
1 'polypeptide(L)'
;MLQWGDERTDFLAKSATEKDLIDVEFFQSARQLRNASNQNIRENWQARWSDSRKGIWEKTFYEKVDTKRICGVFYFNQVLTGHGVFGSFQASMFGKPTECQCGQSIESVSHVILECELWRDLRSEWPKSWKNKDLKELVPVHEFRSQASAIV
;
A
#
# COMPACT_ATOMS: atom_id res chain seq x y z
N MET A 1 -20.11 31.84 -48.79
CA MET A 1 -20.29 30.97 -47.61
C MET A 1 -18.89 30.70 -47.06
N LEU A 2 -18.63 31.10 -45.80
CA LEU A 2 -17.46 30.78 -44.96
C LEU A 2 -16.04 31.09 -45.51
N GLN A 3 -15.53 32.31 -45.31
CA GLN A 3 -14.08 32.59 -45.46
C GLN A 3 -13.52 33.66 -44.50
N TRP A 4 -14.35 34.25 -43.61
CA TRP A 4 -13.92 35.36 -42.73
C TRP A 4 -13.73 34.97 -41.26
N GLY A 5 -13.93 33.69 -40.93
CA GLY A 5 -13.70 33.18 -39.58
C GLY A 5 -12.21 33.01 -39.28
N ASP A 6 -11.50 32.30 -40.16
CA ASP A 6 -10.13 31.85 -39.89
C ASP A 6 -9.11 33.00 -39.87
N GLU A 7 -9.19 33.95 -40.81
CA GLU A 7 -8.26 35.10 -40.85
C GLU A 7 -8.39 35.99 -39.62
N ARG A 8 -9.63 36.20 -39.13
CA ARG A 8 -9.89 36.99 -37.93
C ARG A 8 -9.43 36.25 -36.68
N THR A 9 -9.60 34.93 -36.62
CA THR A 9 -9.09 34.11 -35.53
C THR A 9 -7.56 34.09 -35.49
N ASP A 10 -6.90 33.98 -36.64
CA ASP A 10 -5.43 33.98 -36.74
C ASP A 10 -4.82 35.35 -36.37
N PHE A 11 -5.45 36.44 -36.81
CA PHE A 11 -5.08 37.80 -36.39
C PHE A 11 -5.19 37.97 -34.87
N LEU A 12 -6.31 37.55 -34.27
CA LEU A 12 -6.52 37.64 -32.82
C LEU A 12 -5.54 36.77 -32.03
N ALA A 13 -5.20 35.58 -32.54
CA ALA A 13 -4.21 34.71 -31.91
C ALA A 13 -2.81 35.36 -31.90
N LYS A 14 -2.38 35.94 -33.02
CA LYS A 14 -1.09 36.65 -33.13
C LYS A 14 -1.03 37.88 -32.23
N SER A 15 -2.07 38.71 -32.25
CA SER A 15 -2.14 39.88 -31.36
C SER A 15 -2.18 39.52 -29.88
N ALA A 16 -2.71 38.34 -29.51
CA ALA A 16 -2.65 37.85 -28.14
C ALA A 16 -1.23 37.43 -27.72
N THR A 17 -0.42 36.89 -28.64
CA THR A 17 0.98 36.49 -28.36
C THR A 17 1.95 37.66 -28.26
N GLU A 18 1.60 38.83 -28.80
CA GLU A 18 2.41 40.06 -28.77
C GLU A 18 2.23 40.86 -27.46
N LYS A 19 1.32 40.45 -26.59
CA LYS A 19 1.09 41.12 -25.31
C LYS A 19 2.05 40.61 -24.25
N ASP A 20 2.78 41.54 -23.64
CA ASP A 20 3.74 41.25 -22.56
C ASP A 20 3.08 40.87 -21.22
N LEU A 21 1.76 41.06 -21.09
CA LEU A 21 0.98 40.82 -19.87
C LEU A 21 -0.19 39.87 -20.15
N ILE A 22 -0.44 38.96 -19.19
CA ILE A 22 -1.57 38.03 -19.25
C ILE A 22 -2.86 38.81 -18.95
N ASP A 23 -3.71 38.97 -19.97
CA ASP A 23 -4.96 39.74 -19.85
C ASP A 23 -6.10 38.97 -19.15
N VAL A 24 -6.00 37.63 -19.09
CA VAL A 24 -7.05 36.76 -18.54
C VAL A 24 -6.42 35.68 -17.67
N GLU A 25 -6.68 35.77 -16.37
CA GLU A 25 -6.33 34.72 -15.43
C GLU A 25 -7.51 33.73 -15.32
N PHE A 26 -7.28 32.49 -15.74
CA PHE A 26 -8.28 31.45 -15.53
C PHE A 26 -8.21 30.97 -14.09
N PHE A 27 -9.32 31.13 -13.36
CA PHE A 27 -9.45 30.53 -12.04
C PHE A 27 -9.29 29.02 -12.12
N GLN A 28 -8.69 28.44 -11.07
CA GLN A 28 -8.57 27.00 -10.95
C GLN A 28 -9.95 26.35 -11.05
N SER A 29 -10.08 25.40 -11.96
CA SER A 29 -11.28 24.58 -12.06
C SER A 29 -11.52 23.81 -10.76
N ALA A 30 -12.77 23.46 -10.49
CA ALA A 30 -13.11 22.63 -9.33
C ALA A 30 -12.34 21.30 -9.31
N ARG A 31 -11.95 20.76 -10.49
CA ARG A 31 -11.10 19.56 -10.58
C ARG A 31 -9.67 19.83 -10.13
N GLN A 32 -9.07 20.95 -10.55
CA GLN A 32 -7.73 21.35 -10.10
C GLN A 32 -7.70 21.56 -8.59
N LEU A 33 -8.70 22.26 -8.04
CA LEU A 33 -8.84 22.44 -6.59
C LEU A 33 -8.95 21.10 -5.85
N ARG A 34 -9.79 20.18 -6.33
CA ARG A 34 -9.92 18.83 -5.74
C ARG A 34 -8.63 18.04 -5.81
N ASN A 35 -7.92 18.08 -6.94
CA ASN A 35 -6.66 17.37 -7.12
C ASN A 35 -5.58 17.91 -6.18
N ALA A 36 -5.45 19.23 -6.07
CA ALA A 36 -4.52 19.88 -5.15
C ALA A 36 -4.83 19.52 -3.69
N SER A 37 -6.11 19.54 -3.31
CA SER A 37 -6.56 19.13 -1.98
C SER A 37 -6.24 17.66 -1.70
N ASN A 38 -6.54 16.74 -2.63
CA ASN A 38 -6.24 15.32 -2.48
C ASN A 38 -4.73 15.04 -2.39
N GLN A 39 -3.91 15.80 -3.13
CA GLN A 39 -2.46 15.71 -3.05
C GLN A 39 -1.96 16.12 -1.66
N ASN A 40 -2.43 17.26 -1.15
CA ASN A 40 -2.08 17.75 0.19
C ASN A 40 -2.51 16.76 1.29
N ILE A 41 -3.73 16.21 1.20
CA ILE A 41 -4.21 15.16 2.12
C ILE A 41 -3.28 13.95 2.10
N ARG A 42 -2.86 13.49 0.91
CA ARG A 42 -1.96 12.34 0.75
C ARG A 42 -0.58 12.62 1.33
N GLU A 43 -0.02 13.80 1.09
CA GLU A 43 1.29 14.20 1.63
C GLU A 43 1.26 14.28 3.16
N ASN A 44 0.23 14.90 3.74
CA ASN A 44 0.06 14.93 5.19
C ASN A 44 -0.12 13.53 5.79
N TRP A 45 -0.89 12.67 5.11
CA TRP A 45 -1.05 11.29 5.54
C TRP A 45 0.27 10.53 5.47
N GLN A 46 1.05 10.71 4.40
CA GLN A 46 2.37 10.10 4.26
C GLN A 46 3.33 10.59 5.35
N ALA A 47 3.36 11.88 5.66
CA ALA A 47 4.22 12.42 6.71
C ALA A 47 3.89 11.79 8.07
N ARG A 48 2.60 11.80 8.44
CA ARG A 48 2.11 11.14 9.67
C ARG A 48 2.41 9.65 9.68
N TRP A 49 2.26 8.99 8.54
CA TRP A 49 2.57 7.57 8.40
C TRP A 49 4.05 7.34 8.67
N SER A 50 4.96 8.02 7.96
CA SER A 50 6.40 7.91 8.14
C SER A 50 6.83 8.13 9.60
N ASP A 51 6.32 9.17 10.26
CA ASP A 51 6.73 9.57 11.61
C ASP A 51 6.11 8.71 12.74
N SER A 52 5.05 7.94 12.43
CA SER A 52 4.36 7.12 13.42
C SER A 52 5.28 6.04 14.02
N ARG A 53 5.27 5.91 15.35
CA ARG A 53 5.88 4.75 16.05
C ARG A 53 4.98 3.51 16.06
N LYS A 54 3.72 3.65 15.65
CA LYS A 54 2.75 2.56 15.51
C LYS A 54 2.78 2.00 14.09
N GLY A 55 2.42 0.72 13.96
CA GLY A 55 2.33 0.04 12.67
C GLY A 55 3.68 -0.25 12.02
N ILE A 56 4.73 -0.45 12.82
CA ILE A 56 6.09 -0.72 12.32
C ILE A 56 6.09 -1.98 11.44
N TRP A 57 5.31 -2.99 11.81
CA TRP A 57 5.13 -4.21 11.04
C TRP A 57 4.49 -3.92 9.68
N GLU A 58 3.35 -3.25 9.65
CA GLU A 58 2.64 -2.91 8.40
C GLU A 58 3.48 -2.03 7.47
N LYS A 59 4.30 -1.14 8.03
CA LYS A 59 5.25 -0.31 7.25
C LYS A 59 6.28 -1.12 6.48
N THR A 60 6.63 -2.32 6.92
CA THR A 60 7.55 -3.19 6.18
C THR A 60 6.97 -3.54 4.81
N PHE A 61 5.65 -3.73 4.71
CA PHE A 61 4.93 -4.04 3.49
C PHE A 61 4.47 -2.80 2.73
N TYR A 62 3.99 -1.79 3.45
CA TYR A 62 3.33 -0.60 2.90
C TYR A 62 4.00 0.68 3.40
N GLU A 63 5.19 0.96 2.87
CA GLU A 63 5.95 2.17 3.21
C GLU A 63 5.25 3.45 2.72
N LYS A 64 4.58 3.37 1.57
CA LYS A 64 3.82 4.48 0.99
C LYS A 64 2.33 4.32 1.22
N VAL A 65 1.68 5.41 1.60
CA VAL A 65 0.22 5.46 1.72
C VAL A 65 -0.41 5.35 0.33
N ASP A 66 -1.44 4.52 0.22
CA ASP A 66 -2.19 4.35 -1.02
C ASP A 66 -3.69 4.25 -0.68
N THR A 67 -4.51 4.70 -1.63
CA THR A 67 -5.97 4.56 -1.61
C THR A 67 -6.41 3.24 -2.22
N LYS A 68 -5.51 2.49 -2.89
CA LYS A 68 -5.82 1.17 -3.42
C LYS A 68 -6.22 0.24 -2.29
N ARG A 69 -7.41 -0.35 -2.43
CA ARG A 69 -7.89 -1.35 -1.49
C ARG A 69 -6.97 -2.56 -1.52
N ILE A 70 -6.45 -2.93 -0.36
CA ILE A 70 -5.80 -4.23 -0.16
C ILE A 70 -6.92 -5.25 -0.02
N CYS A 71 -7.09 -6.12 -1.02
CA CYS A 71 -8.06 -7.21 -0.95
C CYS A 71 -7.45 -8.34 -0.10
N GLY A 72 -7.52 -8.20 1.22
CA GLY A 72 -7.12 -9.24 2.15
C GLY A 72 -8.33 -9.99 2.70
N VAL A 73 -8.31 -11.32 2.59
CA VAL A 73 -9.22 -12.19 3.33
C VAL A 73 -8.90 -12.11 4.83
N PHE A 74 -9.84 -12.51 5.69
CA PHE A 74 -9.72 -12.39 7.15
C PHE A 74 -8.37 -12.88 7.70
N TYR A 75 -7.94 -14.07 7.27
CA TYR A 75 -6.68 -14.69 7.69
C TYR A 75 -5.44 -13.96 7.18
N PHE A 76 -5.44 -13.55 5.92
CA PHE A 76 -4.31 -12.78 5.37
C PHE A 76 -4.14 -11.41 6.04
N ASN A 77 -5.24 -10.76 6.46
CA ASN A 77 -5.15 -9.50 7.20
C ASN A 77 -4.45 -9.68 8.55
N GLN A 78 -4.55 -10.85 9.18
CA GLN A 78 -3.79 -11.15 10.40
C GLN A 78 -2.29 -11.23 10.11
N VAL A 79 -1.88 -11.84 8.99
CA VAL A 79 -0.47 -11.86 8.54
C VAL A 79 0.05 -10.43 8.33
N LEU A 80 -0.72 -9.60 7.60
CA LEU A 80 -0.32 -8.23 7.28
C LEU A 80 -0.18 -7.33 8.50
N THR A 81 -1.03 -7.54 9.51
CA THR A 81 -1.03 -6.74 10.74
C THR A 81 -0.17 -7.35 11.85
N GLY A 82 0.23 -8.62 11.70
CA GLY A 82 0.89 -9.38 12.75
C GLY A 82 0.04 -9.53 14.00
N HIS A 83 -1.28 -9.46 13.85
CA HIS A 83 -2.26 -9.52 14.93
C HIS A 83 -2.96 -10.89 14.98
N GLY A 84 -3.88 -11.02 15.94
CA GLY A 84 -4.84 -12.13 15.99
C GLY A 84 -4.25 -13.37 16.65
N VAL A 85 -4.07 -14.45 15.89
CA VAL A 85 -3.66 -15.75 16.45
C VAL A 85 -2.20 -15.78 16.92
N PHE A 86 -1.32 -14.97 16.33
CA PHE A 86 0.13 -15.03 16.62
C PHE A 86 0.45 -14.75 18.09
N GLY A 87 1.16 -15.69 18.72
CA GLY A 87 1.57 -15.61 20.12
C GLY A 87 2.31 -14.32 20.48
N SER A 88 3.15 -13.77 19.59
CA SER A 88 3.83 -12.48 19.82
C SER A 88 2.84 -11.33 20.07
N PHE A 89 1.74 -11.29 19.33
CA PHE A 89 0.68 -10.30 19.53
C PHE A 89 -0.16 -10.61 20.76
N GLN A 90 -0.53 -11.88 20.93
CA GLN A 90 -1.34 -12.32 22.06
C GLN A 90 -0.66 -12.06 23.41
N ALA A 91 0.66 -12.21 23.47
CA ALA A 91 1.45 -11.87 24.65
C ALA A 91 1.41 -10.36 24.95
N SER A 92 1.65 -9.53 23.94
CA SER A 92 1.66 -8.07 24.12
C SER A 92 0.29 -7.51 24.50
N MET A 93 -0.80 -8.10 24.01
CA MET A 93 -2.15 -7.57 24.23
C MET A 93 -2.87 -8.22 25.43
N PHE A 94 -2.61 -9.50 25.69
CA PHE A 94 -3.39 -10.31 26.62
C PHE A 94 -2.54 -11.09 27.64
N GLY A 95 -1.21 -10.92 27.65
CA GLY A 95 -0.33 -11.60 28.61
C GLY A 95 -0.24 -13.12 28.43
N LYS A 96 -0.54 -13.62 27.23
CA LYS A 96 -0.43 -15.04 26.89
C LYS A 96 1.03 -15.47 26.64
N PRO A 97 1.34 -16.78 26.66
CA PRO A 97 2.64 -17.29 26.27
C PRO A 97 3.03 -16.88 24.84
N THR A 98 4.32 -16.65 24.60
CA THR A 98 4.86 -16.24 23.29
C THR A 98 5.35 -17.43 22.47
N GLU A 99 5.55 -18.58 23.11
CA GLU A 99 6.17 -19.76 22.52
C GLU A 99 5.25 -20.40 21.47
N CYS A 100 5.83 -20.70 20.31
CA CYS A 100 5.11 -21.48 19.30
C CYS A 100 4.94 -22.92 19.78
N GLN A 101 3.83 -23.55 19.40
CA GLN A 101 3.55 -24.96 19.68
C GLN A 101 4.61 -25.93 19.14
N CYS A 102 5.40 -25.50 18.14
CA CYS A 102 6.53 -26.29 17.63
C CYS A 102 7.73 -26.34 18.60
N GLY A 103 7.77 -25.45 19.60
CA GLY A 103 8.84 -25.37 20.61
C GLY A 103 10.15 -24.73 20.16
N GLN A 104 10.25 -24.23 18.92
CA GLN A 104 11.53 -23.76 18.35
C GLN A 104 11.76 -22.25 18.47
N SER A 105 10.71 -21.44 18.56
CA SER A 105 10.81 -19.98 18.56
C SER A 105 9.57 -19.33 19.14
N ILE A 106 9.61 -18.00 19.25
CA ILE A 106 8.44 -17.16 19.48
C ILE A 106 7.49 -17.30 18.29
N GLU A 107 6.20 -17.42 18.57
CA GLU A 107 5.13 -17.49 17.58
C GLU A 107 4.86 -16.12 16.94
N SER A 108 5.84 -15.67 16.15
CA SER A 108 5.76 -14.51 15.27
C SER A 108 5.21 -14.89 13.90
N VAL A 109 4.75 -13.90 13.12
CA VAL A 109 4.31 -14.11 11.74
C VAL A 109 5.42 -14.76 10.90
N SER A 110 6.64 -14.23 10.95
CA SER A 110 7.78 -14.76 10.18
C SER A 110 8.02 -16.22 10.53
N HIS A 111 8.03 -16.55 11.82
CA HIS A 111 8.21 -17.92 12.26
C HIS A 111 7.08 -18.83 11.75
N VAL A 112 5.82 -18.51 12.06
CA VAL A 112 4.66 -19.34 11.69
C VAL A 112 4.56 -19.54 10.17
N ILE A 113 4.71 -18.46 9.41
CA ILE A 113 4.48 -18.45 7.96
C ILE A 113 5.68 -19.03 7.20
N LEU A 114 6.93 -18.75 7.58
CA LEU A 114 8.10 -19.12 6.77
C LEU A 114 8.92 -20.29 7.34
N GLU A 115 8.92 -20.50 8.66
CA GLU A 115 9.92 -21.36 9.32
C GLU A 115 9.29 -22.58 10.01
N CYS A 116 8.15 -22.39 10.66
CA CYS A 116 7.57 -23.33 11.62
C CYS A 116 7.31 -24.71 11.00
N GLU A 117 7.91 -25.74 11.59
CA GLU A 117 7.92 -27.09 11.03
C GLU A 117 6.54 -27.75 11.00
N LEU A 118 5.63 -27.32 11.88
CA LEU A 118 4.24 -27.79 11.89
C LEU A 118 3.52 -27.53 10.57
N TRP A 119 3.93 -26.48 9.84
CA TRP A 119 3.32 -26.05 8.59
C TRP A 119 4.19 -26.35 7.36
N ARG A 120 5.20 -27.22 7.51
CA ARG A 120 6.13 -27.59 6.43
C ARG A 120 5.41 -28.14 5.20
N ASP A 121 4.41 -29.00 5.42
CA ASP A 121 3.70 -29.68 4.33
C ASP A 121 2.87 -28.69 3.50
N LEU A 122 2.22 -27.71 4.13
CA LEU A 122 1.51 -26.64 3.41
C LEU A 122 2.46 -25.78 2.57
N ARG A 123 3.71 -25.58 3.02
CA ARG A 123 4.73 -24.87 2.24
C ARG A 123 5.34 -25.70 1.11
N SER A 124 5.10 -27.00 1.06
CA SER A 124 5.57 -27.84 -0.05
C SER A 124 4.89 -27.48 -1.38
N GLU A 125 3.67 -26.94 -1.31
CA GLU A 125 2.89 -26.48 -2.46
C GLU A 125 3.27 -25.07 -2.93
N TRP A 126 4.15 -24.37 -2.21
CA TRP A 126 4.53 -23.00 -2.54
C TRP A 126 5.55 -22.96 -3.69
N PRO A 127 5.63 -21.85 -4.45
CA PRO A 127 6.61 -21.71 -5.51
C PRO A 127 8.04 -21.88 -5.00
N LYS A 128 8.86 -22.76 -5.60
CA LYS A 128 10.21 -23.12 -5.11
C LYS A 128 11.12 -21.94 -4.73
N SER A 129 10.94 -20.78 -5.37
CA SER A 129 11.68 -19.55 -5.07
C SER A 129 11.35 -18.91 -3.71
N TRP A 130 10.30 -19.34 -3.01
CA TRP A 130 9.80 -18.68 -1.79
C TRP A 130 10.84 -18.68 -0.67
N LYS A 131 11.65 -19.73 -0.57
CA LYS A 131 12.64 -19.91 0.52
C LYS A 131 13.71 -18.82 0.56
N ASN A 132 13.92 -18.14 -0.56
CA ASN A 132 14.93 -17.09 -0.68
C ASN A 132 14.31 -15.69 -0.61
N LYS A 133 13.02 -15.58 -0.27
CA LYS A 133 12.28 -14.34 -0.24
C LYS A 133 11.82 -14.02 1.17
N ASP A 134 11.84 -12.75 1.52
CA ASP A 134 11.22 -12.29 2.75
C ASP A 134 9.68 -12.15 2.60
N LEU A 135 8.98 -11.90 3.71
CA LEU A 135 7.54 -11.66 3.66
C LEU A 135 7.18 -10.45 2.79
N LYS A 136 8.03 -9.42 2.71
CA LYS A 136 7.77 -8.21 1.93
C LYS A 136 7.76 -8.51 0.43
N GLU A 137 8.61 -9.42 -0.03
CA GLU A 137 8.68 -9.90 -1.40
C GLU A 137 7.55 -10.90 -1.73
N LEU A 138 7.03 -11.61 -0.73
CA LEU A 138 5.98 -12.61 -0.89
C LEU A 138 4.57 -12.03 -0.82
N VAL A 139 4.32 -11.02 0.03
CA VAL A 139 3.01 -10.37 0.19
C VAL A 139 2.41 -9.89 -1.15
N PRO A 140 3.17 -9.40 -2.15
CA PRO A 140 2.63 -9.05 -3.46
C PRO A 140 2.16 -10.24 -4.31
N VAL A 141 2.64 -11.46 -4.05
CA VAL A 141 2.38 -12.65 -4.87
C VAL A 141 1.01 -13.23 -4.53
N HIS A 142 0.13 -13.36 -5.52
CA HIS A 142 -1.25 -13.80 -5.32
C HIS A 142 -1.34 -15.22 -4.77
N GLU A 143 -0.56 -16.15 -5.32
CA GLU A 143 -0.52 -17.55 -4.90
C GLU A 143 -0.12 -17.68 -3.43
N PHE A 144 0.89 -16.89 -3.00
CA PHE A 144 1.32 -16.83 -1.61
C PHE A 144 0.19 -16.37 -0.69
N ARG A 145 -0.57 -15.33 -1.05
CA ARG A 145 -1.69 -14.85 -0.22
C ARG A 145 -2.73 -15.94 0.03
N SER A 146 -3.05 -16.71 -1.01
CA SER A 146 -4.00 -17.80 -0.93
C SER A 146 -3.49 -18.91 -0.01
N GLN A 147 -2.23 -19.30 -0.16
CA GLN A 147 -1.65 -20.43 0.58
C GLN A 147 -1.29 -20.05 2.02
N ALA A 148 -0.78 -18.85 2.27
CA ALA A 148 -0.49 -18.35 3.61
C ALA A 148 -1.74 -18.25 4.48
N SER A 149 -2.91 -18.01 3.87
CA SER A 149 -4.20 -18.02 4.57
C SER A 149 -4.63 -19.39 5.07
N ALA A 150 -4.00 -20.48 4.62
CA ALA A 150 -4.27 -21.83 5.14
C ALA A 150 -3.43 -22.18 6.39
N ILE A 151 -2.42 -21.36 6.71
CA ILE A 151 -1.55 -21.52 7.88
C ILE A 151 -2.13 -20.79 9.11
N VAL A 152 -2.95 -19.75 8.89
CA VAL A 152 -3.54 -18.85 9.90
C VAL A 152 -5.02 -19.15 10.04
#